data_AF-A0A5M9GLB3-F1
#
_entry.id   AF-A0A5M9GLB3-F1
#
_cell.length_a   1.000
_cell.length_b   1.000
_cell.length_c   1.000
_cell.angle_alpha   90.00
_cell.angle_beta   90.00
_cell.angle_gamma   90.00
#
_symmetry.space_group_name_H-M   'P 1'
#
loop_
_entity.id
_entity.type
_entity.pdbx_description
1 polymer ?
#
loop_
_entity_poly.entity_id
_entity_poly.type
_entity_poly.pdbx_seq_one_letter_code
_entity_poly.pdbx_strand_id
1 'polypeptide(L)'
;MIIAANISLALERGFAVGLRTNVNKDNLAYVKELATFIEDQHWNTYPNFGWQVSPVTDHYGDNLPNHLPEHELLAEIYNIFGDLEEFMDKFNAKLGTDLNIRTSRIRQAIRTFDWEKVSELDSCSSVMHSLPYFKECSAREQRFYAFGAEGLIYACPEAVGKPETAVGSFFPEYNLDADKHAIWDQDITDSEQCSSCSISLFCGGGCAYANLMRNGAINKPYCNDSHQTISTYIKKNETAFLELIK
;
A
#
# COMPACT_ATOMS: atom_id res chain seq x y z
N MET A 1 26.34 -12.44 -8.67
CA MET A 1 25.87 -11.05 -8.90
C MET A 1 26.12 -10.24 -7.63
N ILE A 2 26.71 -9.03 -7.71
CA ILE A 2 27.14 -8.26 -6.53
C ILE A 2 25.96 -7.93 -5.58
N ILE A 3 24.80 -7.59 -6.15
CA ILE A 3 23.60 -7.24 -5.36
C ILE A 3 23.17 -8.41 -4.46
N ALA A 4 23.00 -9.61 -5.03
CA ALA A 4 22.60 -10.79 -4.27
C ALA A 4 23.61 -11.14 -3.17
N ALA A 5 24.91 -11.06 -3.47
CA ALA A 5 25.95 -11.32 -2.47
C ALA A 5 25.89 -10.33 -1.30
N ASN A 6 25.59 -9.05 -1.57
CA ASN A 6 25.43 -8.04 -0.52
C ASN A 6 24.17 -8.24 0.33
N ILE A 7 23.07 -8.73 -0.27
CA ILE A 7 21.86 -9.09 0.48
C ILE A 7 22.17 -10.21 1.47
N SER A 8 22.78 -11.30 1.01
CA SER A 8 23.17 -12.41 1.89
C SER A 8 24.11 -11.94 3.00
N LEU A 9 25.15 -11.17 2.67
CA LEU A 9 26.09 -10.63 3.66
C LEU A 9 25.41 -9.74 4.71
N ALA A 10 24.46 -8.89 4.30
CA ALA A 10 23.74 -8.03 5.24
C ALA A 10 22.87 -8.86 6.20
N LEU A 11 22.15 -9.85 5.68
CA LEU A 11 21.31 -10.75 6.47
C LEU A 11 22.13 -11.60 7.45
N GLU A 12 23.25 -12.18 7.01
CA GLU A 12 24.20 -12.92 7.85
C GLU A 12 24.77 -12.08 9.00
N ARG A 13 24.88 -10.77 8.79
CA ARG A 13 25.34 -9.80 9.81
C ARG A 13 24.21 -9.26 10.69
N GLY A 14 22.98 -9.74 10.50
CA GLY A 14 21.82 -9.37 11.32
C GLY A 14 21.16 -8.04 10.92
N PHE A 15 21.53 -7.44 9.78
CA PHE A 15 20.85 -6.23 9.28
C PHE A 15 19.50 -6.59 8.68
N ALA A 16 18.48 -5.77 8.94
CA ALA A 16 17.20 -5.91 8.27
C ALA A 16 17.31 -5.53 6.79
N VAL A 17 16.75 -6.37 5.91
CA VAL A 17 16.78 -6.14 4.46
C VAL A 17 15.37 -6.23 3.90
N GLY A 18 14.91 -5.12 3.30
CA GLY A 18 13.69 -5.08 2.50
C GLY A 18 14.02 -5.16 1.02
N LEU A 19 13.61 -6.24 0.35
CA LEU A 19 13.64 -6.35 -1.10
C LEU A 19 12.33 -5.80 -1.67
N ARG A 20 12.38 -4.75 -2.49
CA ARG A 20 11.20 -4.24 -3.20
C ARG A 20 11.30 -4.59 -4.68
N THR A 21 10.28 -5.29 -5.19
CA THR A 21 10.14 -5.63 -6.60
C THR A 21 9.00 -4.83 -7.20
N ASN A 22 9.34 -3.97 -8.15
CA ASN A 22 8.39 -3.26 -9.00
C ASN A 22 7.97 -4.17 -10.16
N VAL A 23 6.67 -4.43 -10.28
CA VAL A 23 6.11 -5.36 -11.27
C VAL A 23 5.29 -4.61 -12.31
N ASN A 24 5.46 -4.97 -13.58
CA ASN A 24 4.67 -4.51 -14.71
C ASN A 24 4.38 -5.69 -15.65
N LYS A 25 3.73 -5.46 -16.79
CA LYS A 25 3.40 -6.54 -17.74
C LYS A 25 4.64 -7.21 -18.36
N ASP A 26 5.77 -6.51 -18.40
CA ASP A 26 7.01 -7.03 -19.01
C ASP A 26 7.72 -8.04 -18.10
N ASN A 27 7.59 -7.89 -16.78
CA ASN A 27 8.32 -8.73 -15.82
C ASN A 27 7.45 -9.63 -14.94
N LEU A 28 6.11 -9.57 -15.08
CA LEU A 28 5.17 -10.38 -14.29
C LEU A 28 5.49 -11.88 -14.32
N ALA A 29 5.85 -12.42 -15.50
CA ALA A 29 6.17 -13.84 -15.67
C ALA A 29 7.39 -14.31 -14.83
N TYR A 30 8.27 -13.39 -14.43
CA TYR A 30 9.49 -13.69 -13.66
C TYR A 30 9.29 -13.62 -12.15
N VAL A 31 8.09 -13.25 -11.65
CA VAL A 31 7.81 -13.22 -10.21
C VAL A 31 8.00 -14.59 -9.57
N LYS A 32 7.59 -15.67 -10.26
CA LYS A 32 7.81 -17.04 -9.80
C LYS A 32 9.29 -17.41 -9.74
N GLU A 33 10.06 -17.03 -10.76
CA GLU A 33 11.51 -17.28 -10.81
C GLU A 33 12.22 -16.55 -9.66
N LEU A 34 11.85 -15.30 -9.39
CA LEU A 34 12.40 -14.55 -8.26
C LEU A 34 12.06 -15.19 -6.91
N ALA A 35 10.83 -15.70 -6.75
CA ALA A 35 10.45 -16.43 -5.53
C ALA A 35 11.30 -17.69 -5.33
N THR A 36 11.51 -18.49 -6.39
CA THR A 36 12.42 -19.66 -6.34
C THR A 36 13.84 -19.24 -5.99
N PHE A 37 14.34 -18.16 -6.59
CA PHE A 37 15.67 -17.65 -6.27
C PHE A 37 15.79 -17.22 -4.79
N ILE A 38 14.78 -16.53 -4.23
CA ILE A 38 14.75 -16.13 -2.82
C ILE A 38 14.82 -17.36 -1.89
N GLU A 39 14.07 -18.42 -2.24
CA GLU A 39 14.07 -19.69 -1.51
C GLU A 39 15.42 -20.41 -1.60
N ASP A 40 16.02 -20.46 -2.78
CA ASP A 40 17.35 -21.05 -3.02
C ASP A 40 18.47 -20.30 -2.27
N GLN A 41 18.33 -18.99 -2.08
CA GLN A 41 19.25 -18.19 -1.26
C GLN A 41 18.94 -18.27 0.24
N HIS A 42 17.86 -18.95 0.63
CA HIS A 42 17.35 -19.04 2.00
C HIS A 42 17.02 -17.69 2.65
N TRP A 43 16.85 -16.62 1.87
CA TRP A 43 16.60 -15.29 2.42
C TRP A 43 15.28 -15.22 3.19
N ASN A 44 14.25 -15.93 2.71
CA ASN A 44 12.95 -16.02 3.38
C ASN A 44 12.98 -16.71 4.75
N THR A 45 14.08 -17.37 5.12
CA THR A 45 14.25 -17.99 6.45
C THR A 45 14.75 -16.99 7.50
N TYR A 46 15.26 -15.84 7.07
CA TYR A 46 15.74 -14.79 7.97
C TYR A 46 14.56 -13.96 8.49
N PRO A 47 14.37 -13.83 9.81
CA PRO A 47 13.25 -13.05 10.37
C PRO A 47 13.33 -11.54 10.07
N ASN A 48 14.52 -11.07 9.69
CA ASN A 48 14.84 -9.68 9.35
C ASN A 48 14.87 -9.43 7.83
N PHE A 49 14.54 -10.41 6.99
CA PHE A 49 14.31 -10.23 5.56
C PHE A 49 12.84 -9.92 5.29
N GLY A 50 12.49 -9.08 4.32
CA GLY A 50 11.11 -8.94 3.85
C GLY A 50 11.05 -8.62 2.37
N TRP A 51 10.03 -9.14 1.67
CA TRP A 51 9.89 -8.98 0.22
C TRP A 51 8.61 -8.25 -0.17
N GLN A 52 8.71 -7.00 -0.64
CA GLN A 52 7.57 -6.25 -1.14
C GLN A 52 7.39 -6.45 -2.65
N VAL A 53 6.20 -6.90 -3.07
CA VAL A 53 5.79 -7.01 -4.47
C VAL A 53 4.71 -5.98 -4.76
N SER A 54 4.99 -5.04 -5.65
CA SER A 54 4.10 -3.91 -5.95
C SER A 54 4.06 -3.64 -7.44
N PRO A 55 2.89 -3.29 -8.02
CA PRO A 55 2.88 -2.73 -9.35
C PRO A 55 3.62 -1.40 -9.42
N VAL A 56 4.07 -1.04 -10.61
CA VAL A 56 4.49 0.33 -10.91
C VAL A 56 3.24 1.20 -11.04
N THR A 57 3.06 2.13 -10.11
CA THR A 57 2.01 3.15 -10.15
C THR A 57 2.59 4.46 -10.65
N ASP A 58 1.80 5.17 -11.45
CA ASP A 58 2.04 6.58 -11.71
C ASP A 58 0.90 7.39 -11.09
N HIS A 59 1.25 8.16 -10.06
CA HIS A 59 0.29 9.02 -9.40
C HIS A 59 0.14 10.37 -10.14
N TYR A 60 0.98 10.66 -11.14
CA TYR A 60 1.00 11.97 -11.79
C TYR A 60 -0.03 12.14 -12.92
N GLY A 61 -0.37 11.09 -13.66
CA GLY A 61 -1.32 11.23 -14.79
C GLY A 61 -0.84 10.65 -16.10
N ASP A 62 0.44 10.34 -16.20
CA ASP A 62 1.04 9.73 -17.37
C ASP A 62 0.54 8.29 -17.51
N ASN A 63 0.15 7.92 -18.73
CA ASN A 63 -0.17 6.54 -19.03
C ASN A 63 1.14 5.76 -19.09
N LEU A 64 1.45 5.01 -18.02
CA LEU A 64 2.62 4.15 -17.96
C LEU A 64 2.53 3.06 -19.03
N PRO A 65 3.54 2.94 -19.92
CA PRO A 65 3.65 1.81 -20.82
C PRO A 65 3.67 0.50 -20.03
N ASN A 66 2.94 -0.50 -20.50
CA ASN A 66 2.90 -1.84 -19.90
C ASN A 66 2.49 -1.86 -18.42
N HIS A 67 1.71 -0.86 -17.98
CA HIS A 67 1.15 -0.84 -16.63
C HIS A 67 0.38 -2.12 -16.32
N LEU A 68 0.66 -2.67 -15.13
CA LEU A 68 -0.06 -3.80 -14.57
C LEU A 68 -0.97 -3.28 -13.45
N PRO A 69 -2.30 -3.30 -13.61
CA PRO A 69 -3.23 -2.95 -12.55
C PRO A 69 -3.08 -3.86 -11.33
N GLU A 70 -3.38 -3.33 -10.13
CA GLU A 70 -3.25 -4.09 -8.88
C GLU A 70 -4.09 -5.37 -8.84
N HIS A 71 -5.30 -5.32 -9.40
CA HIS A 71 -6.19 -6.47 -9.43
C HIS A 71 -5.68 -7.58 -10.36
N GLU A 72 -4.94 -7.24 -11.42
CA GLU A 72 -4.27 -8.21 -12.29
C GLU A 72 -3.07 -8.83 -11.57
N LEU A 73 -2.23 -8.03 -10.90
CA LEU A 73 -1.13 -8.57 -10.08
C LEU A 73 -1.67 -9.50 -8.99
N LEU A 74 -2.70 -9.08 -8.27
CA LEU A 74 -3.31 -9.89 -7.22
C LEU A 74 -3.80 -11.23 -7.77
N ALA A 75 -4.53 -11.22 -8.90
CA ALA A 75 -5.01 -12.43 -9.54
C ALA A 75 -3.86 -13.37 -9.93
N GLU A 76 -2.74 -12.82 -10.40
CA GLU A 76 -1.58 -13.59 -10.80
C GLU A 76 -0.81 -14.17 -9.61
N ILE A 77 -0.73 -13.45 -8.48
CA ILE A 77 -0.19 -14.02 -7.22
C ILE A 77 -0.97 -15.27 -6.83
N TYR A 78 -2.31 -15.23 -6.89
CA TYR A 78 -3.14 -16.42 -6.63
C TYR A 78 -2.88 -17.54 -7.65
N ASN A 79 -2.69 -17.20 -8.93
CA ASN A 79 -2.44 -18.21 -9.96
C ASN A 79 -1.08 -18.91 -9.77
N ILE A 80 -0.05 -18.15 -9.39
CA ILE A 80 1.32 -18.66 -9.24
C ILE A 80 1.49 -19.43 -7.92
N PHE A 81 0.99 -18.87 -6.82
CA PHE A 81 1.30 -19.34 -5.47
C PHE A 81 0.14 -20.01 -4.76
N GLY A 82 -1.09 -19.96 -5.30
CA GLY A 82 -2.26 -20.48 -4.63
C GLY A 82 -2.80 -19.48 -3.62
N ASP A 83 -2.77 -19.82 -2.33
CA ASP A 83 -3.28 -18.95 -1.28
C ASP A 83 -2.37 -17.73 -1.03
N LEU A 84 -2.98 -16.57 -0.77
CA LEU A 84 -2.24 -15.33 -0.57
C LEU A 84 -1.52 -15.29 0.78
N GLU A 85 -2.09 -15.83 1.85
CA GLU A 85 -1.44 -15.89 3.16
C GLU A 85 -0.27 -16.87 3.10
N GLU A 86 -0.43 -18.03 2.47
CA GLU A 86 0.67 -19.00 2.30
C GLU A 86 1.84 -18.37 1.54
N PHE A 87 1.57 -17.60 0.49
CA PHE A 87 2.60 -16.82 -0.22
C PHE A 87 3.30 -15.81 0.72
N MET A 88 2.52 -15.01 1.44
CA MET A 88 3.05 -13.98 2.34
C MET A 88 3.89 -14.59 3.47
N ASP A 89 3.42 -15.67 4.09
CA ASP A 89 4.10 -16.34 5.19
C ASP A 89 5.36 -17.07 4.70
N LYS A 90 5.28 -17.81 3.59
CA LYS A 90 6.43 -18.57 3.04
C LYS A 90 7.60 -17.66 2.66
N PHE A 91 7.34 -16.50 2.07
CA PHE A 91 8.38 -15.63 1.52
C PHE A 91 8.66 -14.38 2.36
N ASN A 92 8.04 -14.26 3.53
CA ASN A 92 7.96 -13.02 4.30
C ASN A 92 7.59 -11.81 3.42
N ALA A 93 6.59 -12.03 2.56
CA ALA A 93 6.21 -11.10 1.53
C ALA A 93 5.16 -10.10 2.00
N LYS A 94 5.18 -8.91 1.39
CA LYS A 94 4.21 -7.83 1.59
C LYS A 94 3.71 -7.35 0.24
N LEU A 95 2.44 -7.00 0.17
CA LEU A 95 1.88 -6.34 -1.01
C LEU A 95 2.32 -4.87 -1.04
N GLY A 96 2.23 -4.25 -2.21
CA GLY A 96 2.29 -2.79 -2.35
C GLY A 96 1.28 -2.10 -1.42
N THR A 97 1.54 -0.86 -1.03
CA THR A 97 0.77 -0.14 0.00
C THR A 97 -0.74 -0.13 -0.30
N ASP A 98 -1.11 0.35 -1.48
CA ASP A 98 -2.51 0.45 -1.95
C ASP A 98 -3.20 -0.92 -1.93
N LEU A 99 -2.62 -1.93 -2.60
CA LEU A 99 -3.11 -3.31 -2.61
C LEU A 99 -3.23 -3.91 -1.20
N ASN A 100 -2.24 -3.71 -0.33
CA ASN A 100 -2.28 -4.18 1.05
C ASN A 100 -3.42 -3.54 1.83
N ILE A 101 -3.65 -2.24 1.67
CA ILE A 101 -4.71 -1.53 2.39
C ILE A 101 -6.08 -2.03 1.94
N ARG A 102 -6.29 -2.15 0.62
CA ARG A 102 -7.55 -2.62 0.01
C ARG A 102 -7.90 -4.06 0.43
N THR A 103 -6.91 -4.90 0.75
CA THR A 103 -7.12 -6.32 1.08
C THR A 103 -7.05 -6.63 2.58
N SER A 104 -6.22 -5.93 3.35
CA SER A 104 -5.89 -6.24 4.76
C SER A 104 -7.09 -6.34 5.69
N ARG A 105 -8.09 -5.46 5.54
CA ARG A 105 -9.30 -5.45 6.38
C ARG A 105 -10.11 -6.72 6.19
N ILE A 106 -10.26 -7.11 4.92
CA ILE A 106 -10.98 -8.32 4.55
C ILE A 106 -10.21 -9.56 5.00
N ARG A 107 -8.90 -9.59 4.73
CA ARG A 107 -7.99 -10.64 5.19
C ARG A 107 -8.12 -10.86 6.71
N GLN A 108 -8.11 -9.77 7.48
CA GLN A 108 -8.28 -9.86 8.93
C GLN A 108 -9.67 -10.37 9.32
N ALA A 109 -10.75 -9.86 8.69
CA ALA A 109 -12.10 -10.34 8.98
C ALA A 109 -12.26 -11.85 8.77
N ILE A 110 -11.60 -12.41 7.75
CA ILE A 110 -11.54 -13.86 7.52
C ILE A 110 -10.73 -14.56 8.61
N ARG A 111 -9.58 -14.01 9.02
CA ARG A 111 -8.66 -14.65 9.98
C ARG A 111 -9.10 -14.57 11.45
N THR A 112 -9.76 -13.49 11.86
CA THR A 112 -10.09 -13.22 13.28
C THR A 112 -11.51 -13.60 13.65
N PHE A 113 -12.23 -14.33 12.80
CA PHE A 113 -13.64 -14.67 13.00
C PHE A 113 -13.86 -15.73 14.11
N ASP A 114 -13.43 -15.37 15.31
CA ASP A 114 -13.85 -15.91 16.58
C ASP A 114 -14.43 -14.73 17.37
N TRP A 115 -15.69 -14.39 17.07
CA TRP A 115 -16.39 -13.23 17.65
C TRP A 115 -16.56 -13.37 19.18
N GLU A 116 -16.44 -14.58 19.73
CA GLU A 116 -16.42 -14.81 21.18
C GLU A 116 -15.15 -14.24 21.82
N LYS A 117 -13.99 -14.35 21.14
CA LYS A 117 -12.71 -13.78 21.60
C LYS A 117 -12.56 -12.26 21.41
N VAL A 118 -13.41 -11.64 20.61
CA VAL A 118 -13.43 -10.16 20.45
C VAL A 118 -13.98 -9.47 21.70
N SER A 119 -14.75 -10.19 22.53
CA SER A 119 -15.31 -9.65 23.78
C SER A 119 -14.28 -9.48 24.92
N GLU A 120 -13.18 -10.23 24.88
CA GLU A 120 -12.09 -10.16 25.88
C GLU A 120 -10.98 -9.17 25.49
N LEU A 121 -11.08 -8.59 24.30
CA LEU A 121 -10.13 -7.62 23.80
C LEU A 121 -10.59 -6.23 24.23
N ASP A 122 -10.19 -5.86 25.45
CA ASP A 122 -10.16 -4.47 25.89
C ASP A 122 -9.58 -3.61 24.76
N SER A 123 -10.34 -2.58 24.37
CA SER A 123 -10.17 -1.73 23.19
C SER A 123 -8.80 -1.05 22.99
N CYS A 124 -7.82 -1.33 23.84
CA CYS A 124 -6.46 -0.80 23.81
C CYS A 124 -5.37 -1.82 23.41
N SER A 125 -5.64 -3.14 23.32
CA SER A 125 -4.57 -4.15 23.13
C SER A 125 -4.69 -5.08 21.92
N SER A 126 -5.71 -4.97 21.06
CA SER A 126 -5.80 -5.78 19.84
C SER A 126 -5.79 -4.98 18.55
N VAL A 127 -4.77 -5.27 17.74
CA VAL A 127 -4.73 -5.20 16.27
C VAL A 127 -5.54 -4.06 15.65
N MET A 128 -4.88 -2.91 15.54
CA MET A 128 -5.31 -1.62 14.95
C MET A 128 -5.76 -1.69 13.46
N HIS A 129 -6.01 -2.90 12.95
CA HIS A 129 -6.29 -3.20 11.55
C HIS A 129 -7.74 -3.61 11.25
N SER A 130 -8.70 -3.44 12.18
CA SER A 130 -10.16 -3.62 11.93
C SER A 130 -11.02 -2.33 11.90
N LEU A 131 -10.50 -1.17 12.28
CA LEU A 131 -11.18 0.15 12.19
C LEU A 131 -11.42 0.67 10.75
N PRO A 132 -12.56 1.30 10.44
CA PRO A 132 -12.81 1.92 9.13
C PRO A 132 -11.72 2.95 8.73
N TYR A 133 -11.29 2.95 7.47
CA TYR A 133 -10.37 3.98 6.95
C TYR A 133 -11.15 5.20 6.48
N PHE A 134 -11.00 6.32 7.19
CA PHE A 134 -11.44 7.63 6.72
C PHE A 134 -10.35 8.32 5.89
N LYS A 135 -9.08 8.09 6.24
CA LYS A 135 -7.89 8.59 5.55
C LYS A 135 -6.90 7.43 5.37
N GLU A 136 -6.60 7.10 4.12
CA GLU A 136 -5.56 6.11 3.80
C GLU A 136 -4.16 6.74 3.74
N CYS A 137 -4.06 7.87 3.03
CA CYS A 137 -2.80 8.49 2.69
C CYS A 137 -2.14 9.17 3.90
N SER A 138 -0.89 8.83 4.19
CA SER A 138 -0.12 9.45 5.29
C SER A 138 0.08 10.96 5.15
N ALA A 139 -0.01 11.49 3.94
CA ALA A 139 -0.02 12.94 3.70
C ALA A 139 -1.31 13.60 4.23
N ARG A 140 -2.47 12.92 4.12
CA ARG A 140 -3.74 13.40 4.70
C ARG A 140 -3.75 13.31 6.23
N GLU A 141 -3.09 12.30 6.77
CA GLU A 141 -2.96 12.11 8.21
C GLU A 141 -1.85 12.96 8.84
N GLN A 142 -1.11 13.74 8.03
CA GLN A 142 0.00 14.59 8.48
C GLN A 142 1.06 13.81 9.27
N ARG A 143 1.27 12.54 8.92
CA ARG A 143 2.17 11.63 9.67
C ARG A 143 3.65 11.85 9.36
N PHE A 144 3.98 12.45 8.23
CA PHE A 144 5.35 12.79 7.87
C PHE A 144 5.40 14.03 6.97
N TYR A 145 6.61 14.59 6.84
CA TYR A 145 6.95 15.58 5.83
C TYR A 145 8.15 15.10 5.02
N ALA A 146 8.23 15.50 3.75
CA ALA A 146 9.40 15.35 2.92
C ALA A 146 10.13 16.69 2.80
N PHE A 147 11.44 16.67 2.99
CA PHE A 147 12.32 17.85 2.93
C PHE A 147 13.09 17.79 1.62
N GLY A 148 12.78 18.70 0.71
CA GLY A 148 13.44 18.80 -0.59
C GLY A 148 14.85 19.39 -0.49
N ALA A 149 15.74 19.03 -1.42
CA ALA A 149 17.10 19.59 -1.47
C ALA A 149 17.12 21.10 -1.75
N GLU A 150 16.03 21.64 -2.28
CA GLU A 150 15.77 23.04 -2.58
C GLU A 150 15.40 23.90 -1.36
N GLY A 151 15.27 23.30 -0.17
CA GLY A 151 14.88 24.01 1.06
C GLY A 151 13.38 24.07 1.31
N LEU A 152 12.57 23.37 0.52
CA LEU A 152 11.11 23.30 0.63
C LEU A 152 10.62 22.09 1.42
N ILE A 153 9.44 22.23 2.06
CA ILE A 153 8.75 21.18 2.81
C ILE A 153 7.52 20.73 2.02
N TYR A 154 7.30 19.43 1.95
CA TYR A 154 6.20 18.79 1.24
C TYR A 154 5.44 17.83 2.17
N ALA A 155 4.12 17.76 2.02
CA ALA A 155 3.30 16.79 2.74
C ALA A 155 3.42 15.34 2.19
N CYS A 156 3.94 15.18 0.96
CA CYS A 156 4.07 13.90 0.27
C CYS A 156 5.46 13.79 -0.39
N PRO A 157 6.17 12.65 -0.32
CA PRO A 157 7.44 12.47 -1.03
C PRO A 157 7.30 12.59 -2.54
N GLU A 158 6.15 12.24 -3.11
CA GLU A 158 5.91 12.35 -4.55
C GLU A 158 5.72 13.80 -5.04
N ALA A 159 5.49 14.73 -4.12
CA ALA A 159 5.37 16.15 -4.40
C ALA A 159 6.74 16.87 -4.43
N VAL A 160 7.83 16.21 -3.98
CA VAL A 160 9.17 16.80 -3.94
C VAL A 160 9.63 17.18 -5.35
N GLY A 161 10.23 18.36 -5.50
CA GLY A 161 10.63 18.90 -6.80
C GLY A 161 9.52 19.64 -7.55
N LYS A 162 8.33 19.80 -6.94
CA LYS A 162 7.22 20.63 -7.46
C LYS A 162 6.90 21.78 -6.53
N PRO A 163 7.63 22.92 -6.62
CA PRO A 163 7.49 24.04 -5.69
C PRO A 163 6.05 24.53 -5.48
N GLU A 164 5.18 24.39 -6.48
CA GLU A 164 3.76 24.74 -6.42
C GLU A 164 2.95 23.91 -5.39
N THR A 165 3.44 22.73 -5.03
CA THR A 165 2.81 21.82 -4.05
C THR A 165 3.46 21.89 -2.66
N ALA A 166 4.49 22.72 -2.48
CA ALA A 166 5.18 22.85 -1.21
C ALA A 166 4.26 23.47 -0.15
N VAL A 167 4.29 22.89 1.05
CA VAL A 167 3.54 23.35 2.23
C VAL A 167 4.37 24.26 3.13
N GLY A 168 5.62 24.53 2.77
CA GLY A 168 6.51 25.39 3.54
C GLY A 168 7.94 25.38 3.04
N SER A 169 8.83 25.98 3.82
CA SER A 169 10.28 25.98 3.66
C SER A 169 10.96 25.64 4.98
N PHE A 170 12.11 24.99 4.92
CA PHE A 170 13.01 24.79 6.07
C PHE A 170 14.35 25.51 5.89
N PHE A 171 14.67 25.94 4.66
CA PHE A 171 15.86 26.70 4.32
C PHE A 171 15.54 27.69 3.18
N PRO A 172 16.08 28.93 3.19
CA PRO A 172 16.97 29.51 4.20
C PRO A 172 16.27 29.85 5.53
N GLU A 173 14.95 29.99 5.50
CA GLU A 173 14.14 30.27 6.69
C GLU A 173 13.04 29.20 6.84
N TYR A 174 12.79 28.82 8.09
CA TYR A 174 11.72 27.89 8.41
C TYR A 174 10.37 28.61 8.40
N ASN A 175 9.44 28.12 7.60
CA ASN A 175 8.06 28.55 7.56
C ASN A 175 7.16 27.38 7.13
N LEU A 176 6.10 27.10 7.87
CA LEU A 176 5.06 26.15 7.45
C LEU A 176 3.79 26.94 7.15
N ASP A 177 3.35 26.89 5.91
CA ASP A 177 2.15 27.57 5.43
C ASP A 177 0.91 26.74 5.83
N ALA A 178 0.22 27.21 6.87
CA ALA A 178 -0.92 26.51 7.45
C ALA A 178 -2.06 26.30 6.44
N ASP A 179 -2.31 27.26 5.55
CA ASP A 179 -3.39 27.18 4.57
C ASP A 179 -3.06 26.14 3.49
N LYS A 180 -1.82 26.15 2.98
CA LYS A 180 -1.36 25.12 2.03
C LYS A 180 -1.33 23.74 2.67
N HIS A 181 -0.97 23.65 3.93
CA HIS A 181 -0.94 22.40 4.66
C HIS A 181 -2.36 21.83 4.88
N ALA A 182 -3.32 22.68 5.27
CA ALA A 182 -4.70 22.29 5.53
C ALA A 182 -5.40 21.67 4.29
N ILE A 183 -4.97 22.00 3.07
CA ILE A 183 -5.50 21.39 1.84
C ILE A 183 -5.31 19.86 1.85
N TRP A 184 -4.26 19.34 2.48
CA TRP A 184 -4.01 17.91 2.55
C TRP A 184 -4.90 17.20 3.57
N ASP A 185 -5.43 17.91 4.56
CA ASP A 185 -6.21 17.36 5.67
C ASP A 185 -7.68 17.12 5.30
N GLN A 186 -7.90 16.28 4.29
CA GLN A 186 -9.24 15.93 3.79
C GLN A 186 -9.45 14.42 3.91
N ASP A 187 -10.67 13.99 4.18
CA ASP A 187 -11.06 12.58 4.26
C ASP A 187 -12.12 12.21 3.21
N ILE A 188 -12.66 11.00 3.33
CA ILE A 188 -13.68 10.46 2.41
C ILE A 188 -15.01 11.24 2.45
N THR A 189 -15.29 11.99 3.52
CA THR A 189 -16.51 12.79 3.68
C THR A 189 -16.44 14.13 2.95
N ASP A 190 -15.24 14.64 2.68
CA ASP A 190 -15.00 15.84 1.87
C ASP A 190 -15.21 15.61 0.36
N SER A 191 -15.42 14.36 -0.04
CA SER A 191 -15.63 13.96 -1.44
C SER A 191 -17.05 13.46 -1.67
N GLU A 192 -17.77 14.06 -2.62
CA GLU A 192 -19.10 13.60 -3.03
C GLU A 192 -19.08 12.14 -3.53
N GLN A 193 -18.04 11.76 -4.27
CA GLN A 193 -17.89 10.40 -4.76
C GLN A 193 -17.55 9.41 -3.64
N CYS A 194 -16.63 9.73 -2.73
CA CYS A 194 -16.26 8.79 -1.66
C CYS A 194 -17.32 8.69 -0.56
N SER A 195 -18.04 9.77 -0.24
CA SER A 195 -19.08 9.79 0.81
C SER A 195 -20.26 8.86 0.53
N SER A 196 -20.49 8.50 -0.75
CA SER A 196 -21.53 7.56 -1.18
C SER A 196 -20.98 6.22 -1.72
N CYS A 197 -19.66 6.03 -1.71
CA CYS A 197 -19.01 4.85 -2.28
C CYS A 197 -19.10 3.64 -1.34
N SER A 198 -19.47 2.47 -1.88
CA SER A 198 -19.64 1.22 -1.11
C SER A 198 -18.35 0.62 -0.55
N ILE A 199 -17.19 1.10 -0.99
CA ILE A 199 -15.87 0.64 -0.52
C ILE A 199 -15.05 1.74 0.17
N SER A 200 -15.62 2.91 0.43
CA SER A 200 -14.86 4.07 0.96
C SER A 200 -14.14 3.77 2.27
N LEU A 201 -14.76 2.99 3.16
CA LEU A 201 -14.18 2.57 4.43
C LEU A 201 -13.08 1.50 4.30
N PHE A 202 -12.92 0.89 3.11
CA PHE A 202 -11.85 -0.05 2.80
C PHE A 202 -10.67 0.64 2.11
N CYS A 203 -10.94 1.59 1.19
CA CYS A 203 -9.90 2.27 0.43
C CYS A 203 -9.44 3.61 1.03
N GLY A 204 -10.23 4.22 1.92
CA GLY A 204 -9.90 5.48 2.60
C GLY A 204 -9.69 6.70 1.67
N GLY A 205 -10.27 6.68 0.46
CA GLY A 205 -10.14 7.75 -0.53
C GLY A 205 -8.86 7.72 -1.36
N GLY A 206 -7.97 6.75 -1.11
CA GLY A 206 -6.73 6.51 -1.85
C GLY A 206 -5.69 7.64 -1.78
N CYS A 207 -4.70 7.55 -2.67
CA CYS A 207 -3.57 8.48 -2.74
C CYS A 207 -4.03 9.93 -3.00
N ALA A 208 -3.81 10.79 -2.01
CA ALA A 208 -4.14 12.21 -2.08
C ALA A 208 -3.42 12.93 -3.22
N TYR A 209 -2.13 12.61 -3.41
CA TYR A 209 -1.34 13.20 -4.47
C TYR A 209 -1.87 12.81 -5.86
N ALA A 210 -2.29 11.55 -6.05
CA ALA A 210 -2.91 11.12 -7.30
C ALA A 210 -4.22 11.84 -7.60
N ASN A 211 -5.05 12.07 -6.58
CA ASN A 211 -6.28 12.84 -6.70
C ASN A 211 -5.98 14.28 -7.17
N LEU A 212 -4.99 14.92 -6.55
CA LEU A 212 -4.57 16.27 -6.92
C LEU A 212 -4.04 16.34 -8.35
N MET A 213 -3.11 15.45 -8.72
CA MET A 213 -2.46 15.51 -10.03
C MET A 213 -3.39 15.10 -11.18
N ARG A 214 -4.19 14.05 -10.99
CA ARG A 214 -5.05 13.51 -12.06
C ARG A 214 -6.39 14.21 -12.18
N ASN A 215 -6.97 14.67 -11.05
CA ASN A 215 -8.32 15.24 -11.02
C ASN A 215 -8.37 16.69 -10.50
N GLY A 216 -7.21 17.27 -10.13
CA GLY A 216 -7.07 18.69 -9.79
C GLY A 216 -7.38 19.07 -8.34
N ALA A 217 -7.76 18.12 -7.47
CA ALA A 217 -7.98 18.41 -6.05
C ALA A 217 -7.87 17.14 -5.18
N ILE A 218 -7.47 17.29 -3.91
CA ILE A 218 -7.31 16.19 -2.94
C ILE A 218 -8.62 15.40 -2.74
N ASN A 219 -9.77 16.07 -2.68
CA ASN A 219 -11.10 15.43 -2.55
C ASN A 219 -11.74 14.97 -3.87
N LYS A 220 -11.03 15.04 -5.00
CA LYS A 220 -11.50 14.47 -6.28
C LYS A 220 -10.81 13.13 -6.56
N PRO A 221 -11.41 12.00 -6.16
CA PRO A 221 -10.70 10.73 -6.07
C PRO A 221 -10.33 10.13 -7.43
N TYR A 222 -9.09 9.67 -7.57
CA TYR A 222 -8.64 8.79 -8.64
C TYR A 222 -8.63 7.36 -8.10
N CYS A 223 -9.68 6.60 -8.42
CA CYS A 223 -9.93 5.31 -7.75
C CYS A 223 -8.93 4.19 -8.08
N ASN A 224 -8.12 4.32 -9.14
CA ASN A 224 -7.08 3.36 -9.52
C ASN A 224 -7.50 1.88 -9.35
N ASP A 225 -8.62 1.49 -9.98
CA ASP A 225 -9.20 0.14 -9.93
C ASP A 225 -9.47 -0.44 -8.51
N SER A 226 -9.76 0.42 -7.53
CA SER A 226 -10.03 -0.02 -6.14
C SER A 226 -11.17 -1.04 -6.04
N HIS A 227 -12.27 -0.84 -6.78
CA HIS A 227 -13.40 -1.78 -6.78
C HIS A 227 -13.02 -3.14 -7.34
N GLN A 228 -12.27 -3.18 -8.44
CA GLN A 228 -11.81 -4.39 -9.09
C GLN A 228 -10.84 -5.14 -8.16
N THR A 229 -9.94 -4.43 -7.51
CA THR A 229 -8.94 -5.01 -6.58
C THR A 229 -9.63 -5.69 -5.40
N ILE A 230 -10.56 -5.00 -4.74
CA ILE A 230 -11.34 -5.55 -3.63
C ILE A 230 -12.20 -6.73 -4.12
N SER A 231 -12.88 -6.59 -5.26
CA SER A 231 -13.71 -7.66 -5.83
C SER A 231 -12.91 -8.91 -6.18
N THR A 232 -11.70 -8.77 -6.73
CA THR A 232 -10.79 -9.89 -7.03
C THR A 232 -10.41 -10.62 -5.74
N TYR A 233 -10.06 -9.89 -4.68
CA TYR A 233 -9.75 -10.52 -3.40
C TYR A 233 -10.95 -11.30 -2.84
N ILE A 234 -12.15 -10.69 -2.84
CA ILE A 234 -13.37 -11.35 -2.37
C ILE A 234 -13.65 -12.64 -3.14
N LYS A 235 -13.61 -12.58 -4.48
CA LYS A 235 -13.86 -13.75 -5.34
C LYS A 235 -12.86 -14.88 -5.11
N LYS A 236 -11.57 -14.56 -4.94
CA LYS A 236 -10.53 -15.55 -4.66
C LYS A 236 -10.70 -16.23 -3.29
N ASN A 237 -11.47 -15.62 -2.39
CA ASN A 237 -11.75 -16.13 -1.03
C ASN A 237 -13.24 -16.39 -0.79
N GLU A 238 -14.04 -16.57 -1.86
CA GLU A 238 -15.51 -16.63 -1.76
C GLU A 238 -15.99 -17.73 -0.80
N THR A 239 -15.35 -18.90 -0.84
CA THR A 239 -15.69 -20.01 0.06
C THR A 239 -15.49 -19.63 1.53
N ALA A 240 -14.35 -19.03 1.88
CA ALA A 240 -14.08 -18.57 3.23
C ALA A 240 -15.12 -17.53 3.67
N PHE A 241 -15.47 -16.59 2.78
CA PHE A 241 -16.52 -15.60 3.04
C PHE A 241 -17.90 -16.19 3.28
N LEU A 242 -18.32 -17.14 2.45
CA LEU A 242 -19.62 -17.79 2.57
C LEU A 242 -19.71 -18.64 3.85
N GLU A 243 -18.59 -19.06 4.42
CA GLU A 243 -18.54 -19.70 5.74
C GLU A 243 -18.76 -18.70 6.88
N LEU A 244 -18.31 -17.44 6.75
CA LEU A 244 -18.51 -16.40 7.77
C LEU A 244 -19.95 -15.92 7.92
N ILE A 245 -20.77 -16.06 6.87
CA ILE A 245 -22.16 -15.55 6.84
C ILE A 245 -23.18 -16.62 7.27
N LYS A 246 -22.74 -17.87 7.45
CA LYS A 246 -23.57 -18.98 7.94
C LYS A 246 -23.67 -18.97 9.46
#